data_AF-A0A2V8JL64-F1
#
_entry.id   AF-A0A2V8JL64-F1
#
_cell.length_a   1.000
_cell.length_b   1.000
_cell.length_c   1.000
_cell.angle_alpha   90.00
_cell.angle_beta   90.00
_cell.angle_gamma   90.00
#
_symmetry.space_group_name_H-M   'P 1'
#
loop_
_entity.id
_entity.type
_entity.pdbx_description
1 polymer ?
#
loop_
_entity_poly.entity_id
_entity_poly.type
_entity_poly.pdbx_seq_one_letter_code
_entity_poly.pdbx_strand_id
1 'polypeptide(L)'
;MKGWIGVLILALFLVAVMTGQAPAGKDLGWAFPTAAMVVNKPPMPEKEFEGQLTIPGTGKSFTMSQLEDLNAPPDWFPAEHASAPRVVTDGGVNKGFACGSCHLMNGLGHPESGDIQGLTPEYFIQTMKDFKSGKRKDPIRMTAIAQATSDEDVAAAAEWFAKLKPPPTPWIKVIEQNTVPKTYLGQGRMRFIDPDNKSTEPIGNRIIMLPMDIKTARLRDPRPGAGFNAFVPVGSVAKGKALAET
;
A
#
# COMPACT_ATOMS: atom_id res chain seq x y z
N MET A 1 40.01 16.44 64.63
CA MET A 1 39.25 15.19 64.47
C MET A 1 37.82 15.41 64.93
N LYS A 2 36.86 15.47 64.00
CA LYS A 2 35.43 15.16 64.16
C LYS A 2 34.78 15.41 62.79
N GLY A 3 34.64 14.33 62.01
CA GLY A 3 34.07 14.34 60.68
C GLY A 3 32.55 14.45 60.75
N TRP A 4 31.97 15.18 59.80
CA TRP A 4 30.53 15.27 59.60
C TRP A 4 30.18 14.47 58.35
N ILE A 5 29.46 13.37 58.54
CA ILE A 5 28.93 12.53 57.48
C ILE A 5 27.55 13.08 57.16
N GLY A 6 27.42 13.75 56.01
CA GLY A 6 26.15 14.19 55.43
C GLY A 6 25.85 13.33 54.20
N VAL A 7 24.79 12.54 54.29
CA VAL A 7 24.36 11.52 53.33
C VAL A 7 23.85 12.17 52.03
N LEU A 8 24.47 11.84 50.90
CA LEU A 8 23.97 12.11 49.56
C LEU A 8 22.97 11.01 49.17
N ILE A 9 21.67 11.34 49.20
CA ILE A 9 20.62 10.47 48.63
C ILE A 9 20.69 10.61 47.11
N LEU A 10 21.32 9.64 46.46
CA LEU A 10 21.34 9.52 45.00
C LEU A 10 20.00 8.90 44.55
N ALA A 11 19.07 9.72 44.06
CA ALA A 11 17.85 9.24 43.43
C ALA A 11 18.19 8.61 42.06
N LEU A 12 18.32 7.28 42.02
CA LEU A 12 18.38 6.54 40.76
C LEU A 12 16.99 6.52 40.11
N PHE A 13 16.80 7.38 39.11
CA PHE A 13 15.72 7.19 38.13
C PHE A 13 16.11 6.05 37.19
N LEU A 14 15.62 4.84 37.47
CA LEU A 14 15.60 3.74 36.52
C LEU A 14 14.54 4.04 35.45
N VAL A 15 14.97 4.65 34.35
CA VAL A 15 14.19 4.64 33.11
C VAL A 15 14.25 3.21 32.56
N ALA A 16 13.25 2.42 32.88
CA ALA A 16 13.04 1.13 32.23
C ALA A 16 12.67 1.40 30.77
N VAL A 17 13.67 1.33 29.89
CA VAL A 17 13.43 1.23 28.45
C VAL A 17 12.77 -0.13 28.23
N MET A 18 11.44 -0.13 28.13
CA MET A 18 10.72 -1.31 27.66
C MET A 18 11.02 -1.50 26.17
N THR A 19 12.10 -2.22 25.87
CA THR A 19 12.27 -2.83 24.55
C THR A 19 11.29 -4.00 24.46
N GLY A 20 10.03 -3.71 24.16
CA GLY A 20 9.06 -4.71 23.74
C GLY A 20 9.50 -5.26 22.38
N GLN A 21 10.37 -6.28 22.37
CA GLN A 21 10.55 -7.10 21.18
C GLN A 21 9.26 -7.90 21.00
N ALA A 22 8.46 -7.51 20.01
CA ALA A 22 7.39 -8.37 19.50
C ALA A 22 7.97 -9.74 19.16
N PRO A 23 7.29 -10.85 19.47
CA PRO A 23 7.81 -12.18 19.18
C PRO A 23 8.07 -12.30 17.68
N ALA A 24 9.25 -12.80 17.32
CA ALA A 24 9.65 -13.01 15.93
C ALA A 24 8.63 -13.94 15.26
N GLY A 25 7.77 -13.35 14.40
CA GLY A 25 6.93 -14.12 13.51
C GLY A 25 7.79 -14.98 12.59
N LYS A 26 7.20 -16.04 12.01
CA LYS A 26 7.86 -16.81 10.94
C LYS A 26 8.41 -15.85 9.89
N ASP A 27 9.60 -16.12 9.37
CA ASP A 27 10.16 -15.34 8.26
C ASP A 27 9.25 -15.48 7.03
N LEU A 28 8.58 -14.39 6.68
CA LEU A 28 7.72 -14.30 5.50
C LEU A 28 8.40 -13.55 4.35
N GLY A 29 9.74 -13.43 4.37
CA GLY A 29 10.51 -12.80 3.30
C GLY A 29 10.37 -13.50 1.93
N TRP A 30 9.89 -14.75 1.92
CA TRP A 30 9.51 -15.45 0.69
C TRP A 30 8.19 -14.96 0.08
N ALA A 31 7.30 -14.39 0.90
CA ALA A 31 5.96 -13.95 0.51
C ALA A 31 5.84 -12.43 0.39
N PHE A 32 6.60 -11.67 1.18
CA PHE A 32 6.53 -10.21 1.22
C PHE A 32 7.89 -9.57 0.93
N PRO A 33 7.95 -8.51 0.11
CA PRO A 33 9.16 -7.75 -0.09
C PRO A 33 9.58 -7.07 1.22
N THR A 34 10.84 -7.26 1.62
CA THR A 34 11.40 -6.59 2.80
C THR A 34 11.93 -5.20 2.44
N ALA A 35 12.12 -4.33 3.44
CA ALA A 35 12.72 -3.02 3.21
C ALA A 35 14.12 -3.12 2.58
N ALA A 36 14.87 -4.19 2.88
CA ALA A 36 16.19 -4.42 2.31
C ALA A 36 16.17 -4.73 0.80
N MET A 37 15.02 -5.12 0.24
CA MET A 37 14.87 -5.36 -1.20
C MET A 37 14.56 -4.09 -1.99
N VAL A 38 14.23 -2.98 -1.32
CA VAL A 38 13.89 -1.71 -1.96
C VAL A 38 15.16 -1.03 -2.44
N VAL A 39 15.21 -0.70 -3.73
CA VAL A 39 16.28 0.07 -4.34
C VAL A 39 15.81 1.51 -4.50
N ASN A 40 16.60 2.45 -3.97
CA ASN A 40 16.33 3.87 -4.10
C ASN A 40 16.77 4.37 -5.48
N LYS A 41 15.94 4.11 -6.49
CA LYS A 41 16.18 4.45 -7.89
C LYS A 41 14.86 4.85 -8.57
N PRO A 42 14.81 5.98 -9.31
CA PRO A 42 13.59 6.41 -9.98
C PRO A 42 13.29 5.49 -11.19
N PRO A 43 12.02 5.11 -11.42
CA PRO A 43 11.65 4.19 -12.51
C PRO A 43 11.58 4.87 -13.89
N MET A 44 11.62 6.21 -13.92
CA MET A 44 11.70 7.06 -15.10
C MET A 44 12.53 8.30 -14.78
N PRO A 45 13.02 9.07 -15.79
CA PRO A 45 13.75 10.31 -15.54
C PRO A 45 12.99 11.27 -14.63
N GLU A 46 13.65 11.83 -13.61
CA GLU A 46 13.02 12.69 -12.59
C GLU A 46 12.26 13.88 -13.18
N LYS A 47 12.78 14.45 -14.27
CA LYS A 47 12.13 15.52 -15.04
C LYS A 47 10.67 15.25 -15.47
N GLU A 48 10.28 13.98 -15.60
CA GLU A 48 8.89 13.59 -15.91
C GLU A 48 7.92 13.86 -14.76
N PHE A 49 8.46 14.08 -13.56
CA PHE A 49 7.75 14.24 -12.30
C PHE A 49 8.04 15.59 -11.63
N GLU A 50 8.73 16.49 -12.33
CA GLU A 50 9.01 17.83 -11.83
C GLU A 50 7.82 18.77 -12.04
N GLY A 51 7.62 19.69 -11.08
CA GLY A 51 6.61 20.73 -11.18
C GLY A 51 5.18 20.24 -10.95
N GLN A 52 4.25 20.83 -11.72
CA GLN A 52 2.82 20.61 -11.62
C GLN A 52 2.38 19.50 -12.58
N LEU A 53 1.84 18.42 -12.01
CA LEU A 53 1.43 17.22 -12.72
C LEU A 53 -0.08 17.20 -12.85
N THR A 54 -0.55 16.82 -14.04
CA THR A 54 -1.98 16.81 -14.37
C THR A 54 -2.36 15.49 -15.03
N ILE A 55 -3.61 15.08 -14.83
CA ILE A 55 -4.24 13.99 -15.58
C ILE A 55 -5.30 14.62 -16.50
N PRO A 56 -5.32 14.26 -17.80
CA PRO A 56 -6.30 14.77 -18.75
C PRO A 56 -7.74 14.53 -18.26
N GLY A 57 -8.54 15.60 -18.24
CA GLY A 57 -9.95 15.59 -17.84
C GLY A 57 -10.23 15.92 -16.37
N THR A 58 -9.21 16.08 -15.52
CA THR A 58 -9.42 16.36 -14.08
C THR A 58 -9.58 17.85 -13.76
N GLY A 59 -8.90 18.73 -14.50
CA GLY A 59 -8.72 20.12 -14.11
C GLY A 59 -7.95 20.31 -12.80
N LYS A 60 -7.35 19.24 -12.25
CA LYS A 60 -6.55 19.24 -11.03
C LYS A 60 -5.07 19.24 -11.37
N SER A 61 -4.28 19.73 -10.43
CA SER A 61 -2.82 19.77 -10.53
C SER A 61 -2.20 19.50 -9.17
N PHE A 62 -1.19 18.63 -9.13
CA PHE A 62 -0.47 18.28 -7.92
C PHE A 62 1.03 18.19 -8.22
N THR A 63 1.85 18.43 -7.20
CA THR A 63 3.28 18.06 -7.21
C THR A 63 3.44 16.59 -6.78
N MET A 64 4.57 15.96 -7.08
CA MET A 64 4.84 14.59 -6.56
C MET A 64 4.76 14.51 -5.04
N SER A 65 5.24 15.53 -4.32
CA SER A 65 5.17 15.55 -2.85
C SER A 65 3.74 15.50 -2.35
N GLN A 66 2.82 16.22 -3.01
CA GLN A 66 1.38 16.15 -2.70
C GLN A 66 0.77 14.80 -3.06
N LEU A 67 1.21 14.19 -4.17
CA LEU A 67 0.73 12.86 -4.55
C LEU A 67 1.18 11.77 -3.57
N GLU A 68 2.34 11.94 -2.95
CA GLU A 68 2.96 10.98 -2.02
C GLU A 68 2.59 11.23 -0.55
N ASP A 69 1.85 12.29 -0.25
CA ASP A 69 1.36 12.58 1.10
C ASP A 69 0.41 11.48 1.59
N LEU A 70 0.81 10.80 2.67
CA LEU A 70 0.04 9.71 3.28
C LEU A 70 -1.18 10.21 4.06
N ASN A 71 -1.25 11.51 4.34
CA ASN A 71 -2.30 12.15 5.12
C ASN A 71 -3.21 13.03 4.26
N ALA A 72 -2.96 13.13 2.95
CA ALA A 72 -3.77 13.92 2.03
C ALA A 72 -3.73 13.33 0.61
N PRO A 73 -4.28 12.11 0.40
CA PRO A 73 -4.29 11.49 -0.91
C PRO A 73 -4.93 12.37 -1.97
N PRO A 74 -4.38 12.38 -3.20
CA PRO A 74 -4.97 13.12 -4.30
C PRO A 74 -6.31 12.49 -4.69
N ASP A 75 -7.33 13.33 -4.77
CA ASP A 75 -8.58 13.00 -5.42
C ASP A 75 -8.65 13.71 -6.78
N TRP A 76 -8.27 12.94 -7.82
CA TRP A 76 -8.26 13.40 -9.20
C TRP A 76 -9.67 13.57 -9.77
N PHE A 77 -10.66 12.80 -9.29
CA PHE A 77 -12.00 12.70 -9.87
C PHE A 77 -13.10 12.75 -8.79
N PRO A 78 -13.19 13.82 -7.98
CA PRO A 78 -14.12 13.90 -6.84
C PRO A 78 -15.60 13.87 -7.25
N ALA A 79 -15.90 14.14 -8.51
CA ALA A 79 -17.26 14.12 -9.05
C ALA A 79 -17.74 12.70 -9.44
N GLU A 80 -16.84 11.71 -9.48
CA GLU A 80 -17.16 10.33 -9.93
C GLU A 80 -17.56 9.40 -8.78
N HIS A 81 -17.50 9.87 -7.54
CA HIS A 81 -17.91 9.12 -6.36
C HIS A 81 -18.63 10.03 -5.35
N ALA A 82 -19.35 9.42 -4.40
CA ALA A 82 -19.90 10.16 -3.26
C ALA A 82 -18.76 10.79 -2.44
N SER A 83 -19.06 11.83 -1.66
CA SER A 83 -18.07 12.47 -0.79
C SER A 83 -17.40 11.45 0.13
N ALA A 84 -16.08 11.35 0.03
CA ALA A 84 -15.30 10.42 0.82
C ALA A 84 -15.21 10.89 2.29
N PRO A 85 -15.32 9.97 3.26
CA PRO A 85 -15.21 10.32 4.67
C PRO A 85 -13.77 10.74 5.02
N ARG A 86 -13.61 11.47 6.12
CA ARG A 86 -12.32 12.02 6.59
C ARG A 86 -11.25 10.95 6.78
N VAL A 87 -11.58 9.76 7.25
CA VAL A 87 -10.64 8.63 7.34
C VAL A 87 -10.00 8.26 5.98
N VAL A 88 -10.72 8.47 4.87
CA VAL A 88 -10.22 8.18 3.52
C VAL A 88 -9.38 9.33 2.98
N THR A 89 -9.72 10.58 3.31
CA THR A 89 -9.13 11.79 2.72
C THR A 89 -8.05 12.44 3.57
N ASP A 90 -8.06 12.27 4.89
CA ASP A 90 -7.08 12.89 5.78
C ASP A 90 -6.81 12.15 7.11
N GLY A 91 -7.12 10.86 7.16
CA GLY A 91 -6.83 10.03 8.33
C GLY A 91 -7.80 10.17 9.50
N GLY A 92 -8.92 10.87 9.28
CA GLY A 92 -10.07 10.84 10.18
C GLY A 92 -9.86 11.62 11.47
N VAL A 93 -10.51 11.16 12.54
CA VAL A 93 -10.50 11.84 13.85
C VAL A 93 -9.08 11.88 14.43
N ASN A 94 -8.32 10.81 14.23
CA ASN A 94 -6.98 10.64 14.79
C ASN A 94 -5.87 11.18 13.89
N LYS A 95 -6.21 11.74 12.70
CA LYS A 95 -5.25 12.30 11.74
C LYS A 95 -4.11 11.33 11.41
N GLY A 96 -4.45 10.04 11.29
CA GLY A 96 -3.51 8.98 10.90
C GLY A 96 -3.27 8.95 9.39
N PHE A 97 -2.77 7.82 8.88
CA PHE A 97 -2.70 7.63 7.44
C PHE A 97 -4.11 7.54 6.85
N ALA A 98 -4.32 8.29 5.78
CA ALA A 98 -5.58 8.29 5.05
C ALA A 98 -5.69 7.02 4.19
N CYS A 99 -6.82 6.31 4.24
CA CYS A 99 -6.98 5.05 3.50
C CYS A 99 -6.73 5.20 2.00
N GLY A 100 -7.16 6.32 1.42
CA GLY A 100 -6.99 6.63 -0.01
C GLY A 100 -5.52 6.77 -0.44
N SER A 101 -4.58 6.93 0.49
CA SER A 101 -3.14 7.07 0.14
C SER A 101 -2.52 5.76 -0.36
N CYS A 102 -3.00 4.62 0.13
CA CYS A 102 -2.52 3.30 -0.26
C CYS A 102 -3.54 2.59 -1.14
N HIS A 103 -4.83 2.65 -0.78
CA HIS A 103 -5.90 1.98 -1.50
C HIS A 103 -6.48 2.78 -2.67
N LEU A 104 -5.98 4.01 -2.90
CA LEU A 104 -6.46 4.94 -3.92
C LEU A 104 -7.94 5.33 -3.72
N MET A 105 -8.38 6.35 -4.45
CA MET A 105 -9.78 6.81 -4.40
C MET A 105 -10.76 5.86 -5.11
N ASN A 106 -10.26 4.87 -5.86
CA ASN A 106 -11.07 3.80 -6.45
C ASN A 106 -11.10 2.51 -5.59
N GLY A 107 -10.35 2.47 -4.49
CA GLY A 107 -10.22 1.31 -3.59
C GLY A 107 -9.39 0.15 -4.12
N LEU A 108 -8.93 0.20 -5.38
CA LEU A 108 -8.16 -0.87 -6.03
C LEU A 108 -6.70 -0.91 -5.61
N GLY A 109 -6.18 0.21 -5.11
CA GLY A 109 -4.80 0.30 -4.65
C GLY A 109 -3.75 0.04 -5.73
N HIS A 110 -2.50 0.12 -5.29
CA HIS A 110 -1.38 -0.52 -5.98
C HIS A 110 -1.18 -1.95 -5.44
N PRO A 111 -0.35 -2.78 -6.09
CA PRO A 111 -0.10 -4.16 -5.69
C PRO A 111 0.31 -4.37 -4.22
N GLU A 112 0.90 -3.36 -3.59
CA GLU A 112 1.28 -3.40 -2.17
C GLU A 112 0.13 -3.18 -1.17
N SER A 113 -1.03 -2.70 -1.62
CA SER A 113 -2.14 -2.26 -0.75
C SER A 113 -3.34 -3.19 -0.77
N GLY A 114 -3.58 -3.87 -1.90
CA GLY A 114 -4.74 -4.74 -2.07
C GLY A 114 -6.06 -4.00 -2.27
N ASP A 115 -6.93 -4.64 -3.03
CA ASP A 115 -8.26 -4.16 -3.43
C ASP A 115 -9.23 -4.22 -2.24
N ILE A 116 -9.95 -3.12 -1.98
CA ILE A 116 -10.93 -3.00 -0.88
C ILE A 116 -12.30 -2.48 -1.33
N GLN A 117 -12.44 -2.05 -2.57
CA GLN A 117 -13.72 -1.64 -3.16
C GLN A 117 -14.66 -2.83 -3.33
N GLY A 118 -15.96 -2.59 -3.15
CA GLY A 118 -17.01 -3.61 -3.34
C GLY A 118 -17.01 -4.74 -2.31
N LEU A 119 -16.10 -4.72 -1.32
CA LEU A 119 -16.21 -5.58 -0.14
C LEU A 119 -17.48 -5.23 0.65
N THR A 120 -18.11 -6.22 1.28
CA THR A 120 -19.23 -5.91 2.17
C THR A 120 -18.74 -5.14 3.39
N PRO A 121 -19.52 -4.17 3.91
CA PRO A 121 -19.13 -3.43 5.11
C PRO A 121 -18.78 -4.34 6.29
N GLU A 122 -19.51 -5.45 6.47
CA GLU A 122 -19.29 -6.41 7.56
C GLU A 122 -17.92 -7.09 7.44
N TYR A 123 -17.55 -7.52 6.23
CA TYR A 123 -16.26 -8.17 6.00
C TYR A 123 -15.10 -7.19 6.19
N PHE A 124 -15.27 -5.94 5.73
CA PHE A 124 -14.29 -4.87 5.93
C PHE A 124 -14.06 -4.61 7.42
N ILE A 125 -15.15 -4.37 8.17
CA ILE A 125 -15.10 -4.10 9.61
C ILE A 125 -14.47 -5.28 10.35
N GLN A 126 -14.86 -6.52 10.00
CA GLN A 126 -14.28 -7.71 10.63
C GLN A 126 -12.79 -7.83 10.32
N THR A 127 -12.36 -7.57 9.09
CA THR A 127 -10.95 -7.56 8.71
C THR A 127 -10.15 -6.56 9.53
N MET A 128 -10.66 -5.35 9.75
CA MET A 128 -10.02 -4.34 10.58
C MET A 128 -9.96 -4.75 12.06
N LYS A 129 -11.02 -5.38 12.60
CA LYS A 129 -11.00 -5.96 13.96
C LYS A 129 -9.96 -7.06 14.10
N ASP A 130 -9.80 -7.89 13.07
CA ASP A 130 -8.82 -8.97 13.07
C ASP A 130 -7.38 -8.43 13.02
N PHE A 131 -7.12 -7.36 12.26
CA PHE A 131 -5.84 -6.65 12.32
C PHE A 131 -5.61 -6.01 13.69
N LYS A 132 -6.60 -5.29 14.23
CA LYS A 132 -6.53 -4.61 15.53
C LYS A 132 -6.21 -5.56 16.68
N SER A 133 -6.80 -6.77 16.65
CA SER A 133 -6.57 -7.84 17.63
C SER A 133 -5.33 -8.71 17.36
N GLY A 134 -4.68 -8.56 16.20
CA GLY A 134 -3.56 -9.39 15.78
C GLY A 134 -3.94 -10.79 15.30
N LYS A 135 -5.23 -11.11 15.18
CA LYS A 135 -5.72 -12.35 14.56
C LYS A 135 -5.31 -12.43 13.10
N ARG A 136 -5.43 -11.31 12.39
CA ARG A 136 -4.86 -11.11 11.06
C ARG A 136 -3.55 -10.38 11.21
N LYS A 137 -2.49 -10.94 10.62
CA LYS A 137 -1.15 -10.38 10.68
C LYS A 137 -0.85 -9.65 9.38
N ASP A 138 -0.42 -8.41 9.51
CA ASP A 138 0.28 -7.69 8.45
C ASP A 138 1.63 -7.23 9.02
N PRO A 139 2.76 -7.62 8.39
CA PRO A 139 4.09 -7.28 8.88
C PRO A 139 4.48 -5.82 8.61
N ILE A 140 3.64 -5.01 7.94
CA ILE A 140 4.07 -3.73 7.39
C ILE A 140 3.37 -2.51 8.02
N ARG A 141 2.05 -2.35 7.87
CA ARG A 141 1.31 -1.12 8.23
C ARG A 141 -0.09 -1.35 8.79
N MET A 142 -0.89 -2.26 8.23
CA MET A 142 -2.32 -2.37 8.51
C MET A 142 -2.64 -2.72 9.96
N THR A 143 -1.79 -3.52 10.61
CA THR A 143 -1.94 -3.81 12.05
C THR A 143 -1.90 -2.53 12.88
N ALA A 144 -0.90 -1.67 12.65
CA ALA A 144 -0.73 -0.41 13.38
C ALA A 144 -1.82 0.61 13.01
N ILE A 145 -2.18 0.69 11.71
CA ILE A 145 -3.30 1.53 11.24
C ILE A 145 -4.59 1.12 11.95
N ALA A 146 -4.94 -0.17 11.96
CA ALA A 146 -6.16 -0.67 12.58
C ALA A 146 -6.22 -0.42 14.09
N GLN A 147 -5.07 -0.41 14.77
CA GLN A 147 -4.98 -0.05 16.19
C GLN A 147 -5.22 1.44 16.44
N ALA A 148 -4.84 2.29 15.49
CA ALA A 148 -4.96 3.75 15.59
C ALA A 148 -6.26 4.31 15.02
N THR A 149 -7.01 3.56 14.19
CA THR A 149 -8.30 4.02 13.62
C THR A 149 -9.46 3.73 14.58
N SER A 150 -10.38 4.70 14.73
CA SER A 150 -11.59 4.50 15.53
C SER A 150 -12.58 3.56 14.82
N ASP A 151 -13.48 2.95 15.59
CA ASP A 151 -14.46 2.02 15.03
C ASP A 151 -15.48 2.76 14.13
N GLU A 152 -15.78 4.02 14.43
CA GLU A 152 -16.63 4.90 13.61
C GLU A 152 -15.97 5.24 12.27
N ASP A 153 -14.68 5.58 12.29
CA ASP A 153 -13.90 5.84 11.08
C ASP A 153 -13.82 4.57 10.22
N VAL A 154 -13.59 3.39 10.82
CA VAL A 154 -13.63 2.11 10.09
C VAL A 154 -15.00 1.87 9.45
N ALA A 155 -16.10 2.11 10.17
CA ALA A 155 -17.45 1.94 9.63
C ALA A 155 -17.73 2.90 8.47
N ALA A 156 -17.30 4.17 8.58
CA ALA A 156 -17.45 5.16 7.51
C ALA A 156 -16.64 4.79 6.26
N ALA A 157 -15.41 4.31 6.41
CA ALA A 157 -14.60 3.81 5.30
C ALA A 157 -15.27 2.61 4.63
N ALA A 158 -15.74 1.64 5.42
CA ALA A 158 -16.37 0.42 4.94
C ALA A 158 -17.61 0.72 4.09
N GLU A 159 -18.50 1.59 4.59
CA GLU A 159 -19.69 2.07 3.88
C GLU A 159 -19.36 2.76 2.54
N TRP A 160 -18.29 3.54 2.50
CA TRP A 160 -17.90 4.28 1.30
C TRP A 160 -17.25 3.37 0.25
N PHE A 161 -16.25 2.57 0.63
CA PHE A 161 -15.58 1.64 -0.29
C PHE A 161 -16.53 0.56 -0.84
N ALA A 162 -17.52 0.11 -0.06
CA ALA A 162 -18.53 -0.84 -0.51
C ALA A 162 -19.39 -0.32 -1.68
N LYS A 163 -19.55 1.01 -1.79
CA LYS A 163 -20.35 1.67 -2.83
C LYS A 163 -19.55 1.98 -4.10
N LEU A 164 -18.22 1.88 -4.05
CA LEU A 164 -17.39 2.06 -5.22
C LEU A 164 -17.57 0.90 -6.19
N LYS A 165 -17.70 1.22 -7.47
CA LYS A 165 -17.88 0.24 -8.53
C LYS A 165 -16.53 -0.12 -9.15
N PRO A 166 -16.30 -1.40 -9.51
CA PRO A 166 -15.12 -1.75 -10.26
C PRO A 166 -15.13 -1.04 -11.63
N PRO A 167 -13.96 -0.69 -12.17
CA PRO A 167 -13.84 -0.13 -13.51
C PRO A 167 -14.33 -1.14 -14.56
N PRO A 168 -14.76 -0.67 -15.75
CA PRO A 168 -15.20 -1.53 -16.84
C PRO A 168 -14.06 -2.38 -17.43
N THR A 169 -12.81 -2.01 -17.16
CA THR A 169 -11.62 -2.76 -17.55
C THR A 169 -10.94 -3.36 -16.32
N PRO A 170 -10.35 -4.56 -16.40
CA PRO A 170 -9.62 -5.14 -15.29
C PRO A 170 -8.48 -4.23 -14.79
N TRP A 171 -8.43 -4.02 -13.48
CA TRP A 171 -7.30 -3.32 -12.85
C TRP A 171 -6.03 -4.17 -12.90
N ILE A 172 -6.16 -5.48 -12.68
CA ILE A 172 -5.08 -6.44 -12.85
C ILE A 172 -5.34 -7.27 -14.10
N LYS A 173 -4.41 -7.21 -15.06
CA LYS A 173 -4.43 -8.05 -16.27
C LYS A 173 -3.44 -9.20 -16.11
N VAL A 174 -3.93 -10.43 -16.10
CA VAL A 174 -3.08 -11.63 -16.02
C VAL A 174 -2.48 -11.93 -17.39
N ILE A 175 -1.17 -12.15 -17.44
CA ILE A 175 -0.44 -12.48 -18.68
C ILE A 175 0.44 -13.71 -18.42
N GLU A 176 0.14 -14.80 -19.12
CA GLU A 176 0.95 -16.01 -19.10
C GLU A 176 2.17 -15.88 -20.01
N GLN A 177 3.37 -16.04 -19.45
CA GLN A 177 4.62 -15.99 -20.21
C GLN A 177 5.75 -16.78 -19.54
N ASN A 178 6.80 -17.10 -20.28
CA ASN A 178 7.95 -17.86 -19.77
C ASN A 178 9.10 -16.97 -19.29
N THR A 179 9.16 -15.73 -19.74
CA THR A 179 10.19 -14.75 -19.37
C THR A 179 9.56 -13.41 -19.01
N VAL A 180 10.24 -12.61 -18.21
CA VAL A 180 9.85 -11.26 -17.79
C VAL A 180 11.04 -10.32 -17.97
N PRO A 181 10.84 -9.00 -18.17
CA PRO A 181 11.92 -8.03 -18.02
C PRO A 181 12.58 -8.16 -16.65
N LYS A 182 13.86 -7.79 -16.56
CA LYS A 182 14.47 -7.58 -15.24
C LYS A 182 13.80 -6.40 -14.54
N THR A 183 13.59 -6.59 -13.24
CA THR A 183 12.80 -5.67 -12.43
C THR A 183 13.48 -5.42 -11.09
N TYR A 184 13.09 -4.34 -10.45
CA TYR A 184 13.51 -4.02 -9.08
C TYR A 184 12.30 -3.52 -8.28
N LEU A 185 12.42 -3.57 -6.96
CA LEU A 185 11.44 -2.95 -6.05
C LEU A 185 11.85 -1.51 -5.80
N GLY A 186 11.03 -0.56 -6.24
CA GLY A 186 11.28 0.86 -6.03
C GLY A 186 10.69 1.37 -4.72
N GLN A 187 10.75 2.69 -4.54
CA GLN A 187 10.09 3.37 -3.44
C GLN A 187 8.59 3.01 -3.39
N GLY A 188 8.03 2.91 -2.19
CA GLY A 188 6.66 2.43 -1.99
C GLY A 188 6.50 0.91 -2.05
N ARG A 189 7.57 0.14 -2.36
CA ARG A 189 7.56 -1.33 -2.56
C ARG A 189 6.83 -1.79 -3.81
N MET A 190 6.52 -0.86 -4.72
CA MET A 190 6.03 -1.19 -6.06
C MET A 190 7.21 -1.67 -6.92
N ARG A 191 6.94 -2.65 -7.78
CA ARG A 191 7.95 -3.21 -8.69
C ARG A 191 7.92 -2.49 -10.03
N PHE A 192 9.10 -2.22 -10.57
CA PHE A 192 9.30 -1.55 -11.85
C PHE A 192 10.27 -2.33 -12.73
N ILE A 193 10.19 -2.12 -14.04
CA ILE A 193 11.22 -2.56 -14.98
C ILE A 193 12.51 -1.82 -14.65
N ASP A 194 13.64 -2.53 -14.65
CA ASP A 194 14.94 -1.89 -14.44
C ASP A 194 15.31 -1.03 -15.65
N PRO A 195 15.38 0.32 -15.52
CA PRO A 195 15.69 1.18 -16.66
C PRO A 195 17.14 1.03 -17.13
N ASP A 196 18.03 0.48 -16.30
CA ASP A 196 19.45 0.26 -16.67
C ASP A 196 19.67 -1.13 -17.28
N ASN A 197 18.68 -2.03 -17.15
CA ASN A 197 18.79 -3.41 -17.59
C ASN A 197 17.54 -3.89 -18.34
N LYS A 198 17.57 -3.72 -19.65
CA LYS A 198 16.47 -4.09 -20.55
C LYS A 198 16.45 -5.58 -20.93
N SER A 199 17.29 -6.41 -20.31
CA SER A 199 17.27 -7.86 -20.54
C SER A 199 16.04 -8.51 -19.92
N THR A 200 15.77 -9.75 -20.33
CA THR A 200 14.73 -10.59 -19.74
C THR A 200 15.34 -11.73 -18.93
N GLU A 201 14.54 -12.31 -18.04
CA GLU A 201 14.89 -13.47 -17.24
C GLU A 201 13.71 -14.47 -17.20
N PRO A 202 13.97 -15.78 -17.02
CA PRO A 202 12.91 -16.77 -16.85
C PRO A 202 12.00 -16.41 -15.67
N ILE A 203 10.68 -16.45 -15.85
CA ILE A 203 9.75 -16.11 -14.76
C ILE A 203 9.78 -17.15 -13.62
N GLY A 204 10.12 -18.41 -13.94
CA GLY A 204 10.15 -19.49 -12.96
C GLY A 204 8.76 -19.75 -12.37
N ASN A 205 8.65 -19.80 -11.04
CA ASN A 205 7.39 -19.98 -10.31
C ASN A 205 6.85 -18.67 -9.70
N ARG A 206 7.25 -17.52 -10.26
CA ARG A 206 6.96 -16.20 -9.68
C ARG A 206 5.74 -15.55 -10.32
N ILE A 207 5.05 -14.71 -9.53
CA ILE A 207 4.11 -13.72 -10.05
C ILE A 207 4.83 -12.38 -10.02
N ILE A 208 4.95 -11.72 -11.17
CA ILE A 208 5.61 -10.42 -11.30
C ILE A 208 4.55 -9.39 -11.71
N MET A 209 4.20 -8.49 -10.80
CA MET A 209 3.28 -7.38 -11.07
C MET A 209 4.07 -6.14 -11.50
N LEU A 210 3.69 -5.55 -12.63
CA LEU A 210 4.26 -4.31 -13.15
C LEU A 210 3.16 -3.34 -13.57
N PRO A 211 3.35 -2.03 -13.40
CA PRO A 211 2.39 -1.05 -13.90
C PRO A 211 2.20 -1.20 -15.41
N MET A 212 0.96 -1.04 -15.89
CA MET A 212 0.69 -0.97 -17.32
C MET A 212 1.35 0.26 -17.95
N ASP A 213 1.34 1.38 -17.22
CA ASP A 213 2.07 2.59 -17.53
C ASP A 213 2.69 3.17 -16.23
N ILE A 214 3.99 3.47 -16.27
CA ILE A 214 4.72 3.92 -15.07
C ILE A 214 4.26 5.32 -14.65
N LYS A 215 3.93 6.20 -15.60
CA LYS A 215 3.52 7.57 -15.31
C LYS A 215 2.18 7.57 -14.61
N THR A 216 1.17 6.88 -15.13
CA THR A 216 -0.16 6.82 -14.52
C THR A 216 -0.13 6.17 -13.14
N ALA A 217 0.67 5.10 -12.96
CA ALA A 217 0.84 4.47 -11.64
C ALA A 217 1.50 5.42 -10.62
N ARG A 218 2.54 6.17 -11.03
CA ARG A 218 3.17 7.19 -10.17
C ARG A 218 2.26 8.37 -9.89
N LEU A 219 1.42 8.76 -10.85
CA LEU A 219 0.39 9.77 -10.68
C LEU A 219 -0.80 9.30 -9.83
N ARG A 220 -0.87 8.02 -9.47
CA ARG A 220 -2.00 7.43 -8.74
C ARG A 220 -3.32 7.65 -9.49
N ASP A 221 -3.31 7.55 -10.82
CA ASP A 221 -4.52 7.68 -11.65
C ASP A 221 -5.48 6.53 -11.32
N PRO A 222 -6.70 6.78 -10.83
CA PRO A 222 -7.65 5.73 -10.48
C PRO A 222 -8.39 5.12 -11.69
N ARG A 223 -8.13 5.60 -12.92
CA ARG A 223 -8.91 5.21 -14.11
C ARG A 223 -8.43 3.93 -14.80
N PRO A 224 -9.29 3.31 -15.63
CA PRO A 224 -8.90 2.31 -16.62
C PRO A 224 -7.58 2.60 -17.31
N GLY A 225 -6.70 1.59 -17.40
CA GLY A 225 -5.38 1.71 -18.03
C GLY A 225 -4.24 2.08 -17.08
N ALA A 226 -4.54 2.58 -15.88
CA ALA A 226 -3.55 2.85 -14.84
C ALA A 226 -3.25 1.64 -13.91
N GLY A 227 -3.84 0.49 -14.22
CA GLY A 227 -3.68 -0.74 -13.46
C GLY A 227 -2.35 -1.46 -13.72
N PHE A 228 -2.33 -2.77 -13.49
CA PHE A 228 -1.12 -3.58 -13.46
C PHE A 228 -1.24 -4.83 -14.31
N ASN A 229 -0.13 -5.23 -14.93
CA ASN A 229 0.02 -6.54 -15.53
C ASN A 229 0.58 -7.51 -14.47
N ALA A 230 -0.15 -8.59 -14.20
CA ALA A 230 0.33 -9.71 -13.40
C ALA A 230 0.88 -10.80 -14.33
N PHE A 231 2.19 -10.81 -14.50
CA PHE A 231 2.87 -11.84 -15.27
C PHE A 231 2.99 -13.12 -14.45
N VAL A 232 2.57 -14.24 -15.03
CA VAL A 232 2.52 -15.56 -14.40
C VAL A 232 3.08 -16.65 -15.32
N PRO A 233 3.50 -17.80 -14.79
CA PRO A 233 3.96 -18.92 -15.62
C PRO A 233 2.85 -19.45 -16.53
N VAL A 234 3.22 -19.95 -17.71
CA VAL A 234 2.24 -20.55 -18.64
C VAL A 234 1.50 -21.71 -17.98
N GLY A 235 0.17 -21.77 -18.15
CA GLY A 235 -0.71 -22.75 -17.53
C GLY A 235 -1.21 -22.40 -16.12
N SER A 236 -0.80 -21.26 -15.55
CA SER A 236 -1.27 -20.78 -14.25
C SER A 236 -2.78 -20.52 -14.23
N VAL A 237 -3.35 -19.98 -15.31
CA VAL A 237 -4.79 -19.69 -15.41
C VAL A 237 -5.58 -21.00 -15.44
N ALA A 238 -5.16 -21.98 -16.24
CA ALA A 238 -5.79 -23.29 -16.29
C ALA A 238 -5.73 -24.00 -14.93
N LYS A 239 -4.57 -23.94 -14.26
CA LYS A 239 -4.40 -24.50 -12.91
C LYS A 239 -5.28 -23.79 -11.88
N GLY A 240 -5.36 -22.46 -11.94
CA GLY A 240 -6.22 -21.67 -11.05
C GLY A 240 -7.69 -22.00 -11.23
N LYS A 241 -8.15 -22.17 -12.48
CA LYS A 241 -9.52 -22.62 -12.78
C LYS A 241 -9.80 -23.99 -12.15
N ALA A 242 -8.92 -24.96 -12.35
CA ALA A 242 -9.09 -26.29 -11.78
C ALA A 242 -9.21 -26.27 -10.24
N LEU A 243 -8.46 -25.40 -9.56
CA LEU A 243 -8.53 -25.23 -8.10
C LEU A 243 -9.83 -24.56 -7.62
N ALA A 244 -10.41 -23.67 -8.44
CA ALA A 244 -11.65 -22.98 -8.08
C ALA A 244 -12.90 -23.85 -8.30
N GLU A 245 -12.78 -24.89 -9.14
CA GLU A 245 -13.87 -25.83 -9.47
C GLU A 245 -13.87 -27.08 -8.57
N THR A 246 -12.86 -27.26 -7.72
CA THR A 246 -12.79 -28.31 -6.68
C THR A 246 -13.38 -27.85 -5.36
#